data_AF-A0A060CDD7-F1
#
_entry.id   AF-A0A060CDD7-F1
#
_cell.length_a   1.000
_cell.length_b   1.000
_cell.length_c   1.000
_cell.angle_alpha   90.00
_cell.angle_beta   90.00
_cell.angle_gamma   90.00
#
_symmetry.space_group_name_H-M   'P 1'
#
loop_
_entity.id
_entity.type
_entity.pdbx_description
1 polymer ?
#
loop_
_entity_poly.entity_id
_entity_poly.type
_entity_poly.pdbx_seq_one_letter_code
_entity_poly.pdbx_strand_id
1 'polypeptide(L)'
;QLPLIYNHKPTGRADYYVDLTGDPLFPFGFGLSYTEFAYSDLVVAPDTIRPSDTALVRLTLTNAGKRAGAEVIQMYIRDELATVARPVLQLAGFTRVEL
;
A
#
# COMPACT_ATOMS: atom_id res chain seq x y z
N GLN A 1 -8.51 11.52 17.00
CA GLN A 1 -8.19 10.68 15.82
C GLN A 1 -8.05 11.48 14.52
N LEU A 2 -8.98 12.38 14.17
CA LEU A 2 -8.91 13.11 12.89
C LEU A 2 -7.71 14.09 12.84
N PRO A 3 -7.10 14.30 11.65
CA PRO A 3 -7.42 13.69 10.35
C PRO A 3 -6.86 12.26 10.20
N LEU A 4 -7.64 11.36 9.56
CA LEU A 4 -7.31 9.94 9.35
C LEU A 4 -6.87 9.61 7.91
N ILE A 5 -6.25 10.57 7.22
CA ILE A 5 -5.71 10.33 5.89
C ILE A 5 -4.51 9.38 5.94
N TYR A 6 -4.44 8.44 5.00
CA TYR A 6 -3.37 7.43 4.98
C TYR A 6 -1.99 8.06 4.71
N ASN A 7 -1.93 9.11 3.89
CA ASN A 7 -0.72 9.79 3.43
C ASN A 7 -0.33 10.99 4.32
N HIS A 8 -0.45 10.83 5.64
CA HIS A 8 0.05 11.81 6.59
C HIS A 8 1.59 11.92 6.52
N LYS A 9 2.13 13.07 6.93
CA LYS A 9 3.58 13.25 7.11
C LYS A 9 4.08 12.42 8.30
N PRO A 10 5.38 12.08 8.40
CA PRO A 10 5.94 11.29 9.49
C PRO A 10 5.57 11.77 10.90
N THR A 11 5.42 13.08 11.11
CA THR A 11 5.00 13.68 12.38
C THR A 11 3.54 14.16 12.39
N GLY A 12 2.81 13.88 11.32
CA GLY A 12 1.44 14.36 11.10
C GLY A 12 0.36 13.59 11.85
N ARG A 13 0.73 12.47 12.49
CA ARG A 13 -0.18 11.64 13.30
C ARG A 13 0.57 11.05 14.48
N ALA A 14 -0.11 10.97 15.62
CA ALA A 14 0.32 10.17 16.74
C ALA A 14 -0.46 8.85 16.72
N ASP A 15 0.26 7.73 16.85
CA ASP A 15 -0.34 6.40 16.85
C ASP A 15 -1.04 6.07 18.18
N TYR A 16 -0.91 6.95 19.18
CA TYR A 16 -1.40 6.74 20.53
C TYR A 16 -2.12 7.99 21.05
N TYR A 17 -3.36 7.83 21.47
CA TYR A 17 -4.08 8.76 22.34
C TYR A 17 -4.19 8.14 23.74
N VAL A 18 -4.52 8.94 24.75
CA VAL A 18 -4.60 8.48 26.15
C VAL A 18 -5.72 7.45 26.34
N ASP A 19 -6.81 7.59 25.60
CA ASP A 19 -8.07 6.87 25.77
C ASP A 19 -8.43 5.95 24.59
N LEU A 20 -7.66 5.98 23.50
CA LEU A 20 -7.94 5.22 22.28
C LEU A 20 -6.70 5.04 21.38
N THR A 21 -6.76 4.07 20.47
CA THR A 21 -5.73 3.88 19.44
C THR A 21 -5.76 4.99 18.40
N GLY A 22 -4.59 5.37 17.89
CA GLY A 22 -4.48 6.21 16.72
C GLY A 22 -5.08 5.56 15.47
N ASP A 23 -5.18 4.23 15.39
CA ASP A 23 -5.51 3.44 14.19
C ASP A 23 -6.89 3.71 13.59
N PRO A 24 -7.03 3.65 12.25
CA PRO A 24 -8.34 3.77 11.61
C PRO A 24 -9.12 2.46 11.77
N LEU A 25 -10.44 2.55 11.90
CA LEU A 25 -11.31 1.36 11.91
C LEU A 25 -11.23 0.59 10.57
N PHE A 26 -11.21 1.32 9.46
CA PHE A 26 -11.00 0.78 8.12
C PHE A 26 -9.99 1.68 7.39
N PRO A 27 -8.75 1.22 7.14
CA PRO A 27 -7.76 2.02 6.45
C PRO A 27 -8.17 2.24 4.98
N PHE A 28 -7.59 3.27 4.36
CA PHE A 28 -7.73 3.46 2.92
C PHE A 28 -7.28 2.19 2.17
N GLY A 29 -8.08 1.78 1.18
CA GLY A 29 -7.80 0.58 0.39
C GLY A 29 -8.25 -0.74 1.03
N PHE A 30 -8.84 -0.71 2.23
CA PHE A 30 -9.38 -1.90 2.88
C PHE A 30 -10.65 -2.42 2.18
N GLY A 31 -10.68 -3.72 1.93
CA GLY A 31 -11.83 -4.44 1.39
C GLY A 31 -11.60 -5.94 1.50
N LEU A 32 -12.68 -6.71 1.71
CA LEU A 32 -12.62 -8.16 1.81
C LEU A 32 -13.23 -8.81 0.56
N SER A 33 -12.86 -10.06 0.32
CA SER A 33 -13.43 -10.93 -0.71
C SER A 33 -14.05 -12.17 -0.09
N TYR A 34 -14.85 -12.91 -0.87
CA TYR A 34 -15.34 -14.25 -0.49
C TYR A 34 -14.36 -15.38 -0.82
N THR A 35 -13.17 -15.03 -1.30
CA THR A 35 -12.02 -15.91 -1.48
C THR A 35 -10.79 -15.28 -0.82
N GLU A 36 -9.70 -16.02 -0.72
CA GLU A 36 -8.44 -15.56 -0.13
C GLU A 36 -7.39 -15.38 -1.23
N PHE A 37 -6.58 -14.32 -1.14
CA PHE A 37 -5.51 -14.03 -2.09
C PHE A 37 -4.15 -14.05 -1.40
N ALA A 38 -3.18 -14.72 -2.01
CA ALA A 38 -1.80 -14.75 -1.56
C ALA A 38 -0.91 -13.95 -2.51
N TYR A 39 -0.08 -13.07 -1.93
CA TYR A 39 0.94 -12.30 -2.63
C TYR A 39 2.31 -12.92 -2.36
N SER A 40 3.13 -13.05 -3.41
CA SER A 40 4.48 -13.62 -3.32
C SER A 40 5.39 -13.05 -4.41
N ASP A 41 6.70 -13.34 -4.32
CA ASP A 41 7.70 -13.04 -5.34
C ASP A 41 7.72 -11.59 -5.82
N LEU A 42 7.67 -10.62 -4.90
CA LEU A 42 7.82 -9.21 -5.24
C LEU A 42 9.23 -8.95 -5.78
N VAL A 43 9.30 -8.49 -7.03
CA VAL A 43 10.55 -8.14 -7.72
C VAL A 43 10.44 -6.71 -8.24
N VAL A 44 11.48 -5.92 -8.00
CA VAL A 44 11.68 -4.59 -8.57
C VAL A 44 12.93 -4.64 -9.44
N ALA A 45 12.80 -4.33 -10.73
CA ALA A 45 13.90 -4.44 -11.69
C ALA A 45 13.93 -3.26 -12.69
N PRO A 46 15.06 -2.52 -12.79
CA PRO A 46 16.22 -2.59 -11.90
C PRO A 46 15.90 -2.11 -10.47
N ASP A 47 16.74 -2.49 -9.51
CA ASP A 47 16.64 -2.07 -8.10
C ASP A 47 17.03 -0.59 -7.89
N THR A 48 17.84 -0.06 -8.81
CA THR A 48 18.30 1.33 -8.83
C THR A 48 17.96 1.96 -10.18
N ILE A 49 17.33 3.14 -10.13
CA ILE A 49 16.96 3.93 -11.31
C ILE A 49 17.50 5.35 -11.20
N ARG A 50 17.82 5.97 -12.34
CA ARG A 50 18.02 7.42 -12.41
C ARG A 50 16.66 8.13 -12.53
N PRO A 51 16.59 9.46 -12.33
CA PRO A 51 15.30 10.18 -12.33
C PRO A 51 14.43 10.03 -13.60
N SER A 52 15.04 9.73 -14.74
CA SER A 52 14.36 9.53 -16.02
C SER A 52 14.11 8.07 -16.39
N ASP A 53 14.58 7.13 -15.56
CA ASP A 53 14.48 5.70 -15.83
C ASP A 53 13.20 5.12 -15.21
N THR A 54 12.84 3.92 -15.66
CA THR A 54 11.67 3.19 -15.16
C THR A 54 12.12 1.89 -14.50
N ALA A 55 11.59 1.60 -13.32
CA ALA A 55 11.66 0.28 -12.71
C ALA A 55 10.36 -0.48 -12.95
N LEU A 56 10.47 -1.76 -13.25
CA LEU A 56 9.35 -2.66 -13.36
C LEU A 56 9.13 -3.40 -12.05
N VAL A 57 7.93 -3.27 -11.51
CA VAL A 57 7.49 -3.98 -10.29
C VAL A 57 6.59 -5.13 -10.71
N ARG A 58 6.96 -6.35 -10.32
CA ARG A 58 6.17 -7.56 -10.56
C ARG A 58 5.97 -8.29 -9.24
N LEU A 59 4.83 -8.96 -9.11
CA LEU A 59 4.55 -9.88 -8.02
C LEU A 59 3.68 -11.01 -8.54
N THR A 60 3.65 -12.12 -7.82
CA THR A 60 2.75 -13.25 -8.07
C THR A 60 1.51 -13.10 -7.18
N LEU A 61 0.34 -13.03 -7.81
CA LEU A 61 -0.96 -13.09 -7.13
C LEU A 61 -1.59 -14.46 -7.34
N THR A 62 -2.03 -15.12 -6.27
CA THR A 62 -2.71 -16.42 -6.32
C THR A 62 -4.05 -16.35 -5.61
N ASN A 63 -5.13 -16.80 -6.26
CA ASN A 63 -6.39 -17.08 -5.59
C ASN A 63 -6.26 -18.42 -4.85
N ALA A 64 -6.14 -18.35 -3.53
CA ALA A 64 -5.92 -19.49 -2.64
C ALA A 64 -7.23 -20.11 -2.11
N GLY A 65 -8.39 -19.51 -2.41
CA GLY A 65 -9.68 -20.02 -1.98
C GLY A 65 -10.41 -20.86 -3.03
N LYS A 66 -11.69 -21.15 -2.76
CA LYS A 66 -12.52 -22.06 -3.56
C LYS A 66 -13.48 -21.35 -4.53
N ARG A 67 -13.44 -20.02 -4.57
CA ARG A 67 -14.37 -19.18 -5.34
C ARG A 67 -13.58 -18.24 -6.24
N ALA A 68 -14.09 -17.99 -7.44
CA ALA A 68 -13.59 -16.89 -8.25
C ALA A 68 -13.75 -15.57 -7.48
N GLY A 69 -12.78 -14.66 -7.65
CA GLY A 69 -12.79 -13.37 -6.98
C GLY A 69 -12.03 -12.31 -7.77
N ALA A 70 -12.21 -11.05 -7.36
CA ALA A 70 -11.42 -9.95 -7.87
C ALA A 70 -10.61 -9.33 -6.73
N GLU A 71 -9.34 -9.05 -6.99
CA GLU A 71 -8.43 -8.40 -6.04
C GLU A 71 -7.94 -7.07 -6.61
N VAL A 72 -7.91 -6.02 -5.78
CA VAL A 72 -7.37 -4.71 -6.15
C VAL A 72 -5.97 -4.57 -5.57
N ILE A 73 -4.98 -4.90 -6.39
CA ILE A 73 -3.55 -4.76 -6.05
C ILE A 73 -3.22 -3.28 -5.98
N GLN A 74 -2.62 -2.82 -4.88
CA GLN A 74 -2.26 -1.41 -4.65
C GLN A 74 -0.74 -1.30 -4.42
N MET A 75 -0.09 -0.42 -5.18
CA MET A 75 1.35 -0.15 -5.06
C MET A 75 1.56 1.21 -4.39
N TYR A 76 2.34 1.20 -3.31
CA TYR A 76 2.68 2.40 -2.55
C TYR A 76 4.18 2.67 -2.64
N ILE A 77 4.54 3.96 -2.72
CA ILE A 77 5.92 4.42 -2.64
C ILE A 77 6.12 5.32 -1.43
N ARG A 78 7.32 5.31 -0.88
CA ARG A 78 7.79 6.22 0.17
C ARG A 78 9.14 6.76 -0.25
N ASP A 79 9.27 8.08 -0.18
CA ASP A 79 10.56 8.75 -0.27
C ASP A 79 11.17 8.80 1.14
N GLU A 80 12.16 7.95 1.40
CA GLU A 80 12.74 7.78 2.74
C GLU A 80 13.58 8.98 3.19
N LEU A 81 14.23 9.67 2.24
CA LEU A 81 15.10 10.81 2.51
C LEU A 81 14.86 11.92 1.50
N ALA A 82 14.10 12.92 1.93
CA ALA A 82 13.71 14.05 1.11
C ALA A 82 14.13 15.37 1.74
N THR A 83 14.29 16.40 0.92
CA THR A 83 14.61 17.77 1.36
C THR A 83 13.48 18.43 2.16
N VAL A 84 12.26 17.91 2.03
CA VAL A 84 11.07 18.34 2.78
C VAL A 84 10.31 17.11 3.27
N ALA A 85 9.54 17.25 4.35
CA ALA A 85 8.75 16.14 4.88
C ALA A 85 7.73 15.63 3.83
N ARG A 86 7.94 14.39 3.37
CA ARG A 86 7.08 13.65 2.45
C ARG A 86 6.15 12.71 3.21
N PRO A 87 5.01 12.28 2.65
CA PRO A 87 4.11 11.31 3.29
C PRO A 87 4.77 9.97 3.60
N VAL A 88 4.28 9.27 4.61
CA VAL A 88 4.76 7.92 4.97
C VAL A 88 4.46 6.86 3.92
N LEU A 89 3.37 7.03 3.17
CA LEU A 89 2.91 6.16 2.08
C LEU A 89 2.21 7.03 1.03
N GLN A 90 2.47 6.77 -0.26
CA GLN A 90 1.78 7.41 -1.39
C GLN A 90 1.37 6.35 -2.39
N LEU A 91 0.06 6.27 -2.72
CA LEU A 91 -0.40 5.35 -3.76
C LEU A 91 0.18 5.78 -5.11
N ALA A 92 0.96 4.90 -5.74
CA ALA A 92 1.60 5.13 -7.03
C ALA A 92 0.84 4.47 -8.20
N GLY A 93 0.06 3.41 -7.91
CA GLY A 93 -0.75 2.72 -8.90
C GLY A 93 -1.61 1.63 -8.27
N PHE A 94 -2.61 1.17 -9.03
CA PHE A 94 -3.42 0.03 -8.64
C PHE A 94 -3.89 -0.74 -9.88
N THR A 95 -4.25 -2.00 -9.71
CA THR A 95 -4.84 -2.82 -10.77
C THR A 95 -5.81 -3.82 -10.17
N ARG A 96 -7.00 -3.93 -10.77
CA ARG A 96 -7.98 -4.96 -10.42
C ARG A 96 -7.73 -6.18 -11.30
N VAL A 97 -7.59 -7.36 -10.67
CA VAL A 97 -7.36 -8.65 -11.35
C VAL A 97 -8.45 -9.63 -10.93
N GLU A 98 -9.01 -10.36 -11.89
CA GLU A 98 -9.99 -11.43 -11.63
C GLU A 98 -9.29 -12.79 -11.75
N LEU A 99 -9.49 -13.67 -10.76
CA LEU A 99 -8.86 -14.98 -10.63
C LEU A 99 -9.83 -16.05 -10.13
#